data_AF-A0A963SCM7-F1
#
_entry.id   AF-A0A963SCM7-F1
#
_cell.length_a   1.000
_cell.length_b   1.000
_cell.length_c   1.000
_cell.angle_alpha   90.00
_cell.angle_beta   90.00
_cell.angle_gamma   90.00
#
_symmetry.space_group_name_H-M   'P 1'
#
loop_
_entity.id
_entity.type
_entity.pdbx_description
1 polymer ?
#
loop_
_entity_poly.entity_id
_entity_poly.type
_entity_poly.pdbx_seq_one_letter_code
_entity_poly.pdbx_strand_id
1 'polypeptide(L)'
;DDVPDPLSPATFEAAKLDWSSIDPKRHQLVKRLLTVRKAEIVPRLSAASFGQAEFRPDGLLTARWTLADRTALMLSANLSDSIIRLAAPRGHIIWGENSDQAKPWSVRWTAGDD
;
A
#
# COMPACT_ATOMS: atom_id res chain seq x y z
N ASP A 1 24.81 -4.76 17.82
CA ASP A 1 25.60 -4.62 16.58
C ASP A 1 26.23 -5.93 16.22
N ASP A 2 25.59 -6.65 15.30
CA ASP A 2 26.14 -7.85 14.67
C ASP A 2 25.79 -7.74 13.18
N VAL A 3 26.59 -6.96 12.45
CA VAL A 3 26.45 -6.87 11.00
C VAL A 3 27.16 -8.08 10.41
N PRO A 4 26.45 -8.99 9.71
CA PRO A 4 27.06 -10.19 9.16
C PRO A 4 28.12 -9.85 8.11
N ASP A 5 29.25 -10.55 8.14
CA ASP A 5 30.33 -10.38 7.18
C ASP A 5 29.82 -10.69 5.75
N PRO A 6 29.85 -9.72 4.81
CA PRO A 6 29.35 -9.93 3.45
C PRO A 6 30.18 -10.93 2.64
N LEU A 7 31.42 -11.22 3.03
CA LEU A 7 32.29 -12.20 2.36
C LEU A 7 32.14 -13.62 2.91
N SER A 8 31.40 -13.79 4.02
CA SER A 8 31.15 -15.11 4.59
C SER A 8 30.15 -15.90 3.73
N PRO A 9 30.46 -17.17 3.37
CA PRO A 9 29.50 -18.03 2.68
C PRO A 9 28.18 -18.20 3.45
N ALA A 10 28.22 -18.17 4.79
CA ALA A 10 27.02 -18.30 5.62
C ALA A 10 26.04 -17.13 5.40
N THR A 11 26.53 -15.92 5.17
CA THR A 11 25.69 -14.74 4.86
C THR A 11 24.96 -14.92 3.53
N PHE A 12 25.63 -15.47 2.52
CA PHE A 12 25.01 -15.80 1.24
C PHE A 12 23.95 -16.89 1.39
N GLU A 13 24.25 -17.97 2.12
CA GLU A 13 23.30 -19.07 2.34
C GLU A 13 22.06 -18.60 3.11
N ALA A 14 22.22 -17.74 4.13
CA ALA A 14 21.11 -17.19 4.91
C ALA A 14 20.20 -16.24 4.09
N ALA A 15 20.70 -15.67 2.99
CA ALA A 15 19.93 -14.79 2.11
C ALA A 15 19.13 -15.55 1.03
N LYS A 16 19.32 -16.87 0.90
CA LYS A 16 18.55 -17.68 -0.05
C LYS A 16 17.11 -17.84 0.42
N LEU A 17 16.19 -17.86 -0.54
CA LEU A 17 14.79 -18.15 -0.28
C LEU A 17 14.63 -19.60 0.18
N ASP A 18 14.04 -19.78 1.37
CA ASP A 18 13.46 -21.06 1.77
C ASP A 18 12.07 -21.19 1.13
N TRP A 19 12.00 -21.95 0.04
CA TRP A 19 10.76 -22.20 -0.68
C TRP A 19 9.76 -23.05 0.10
N SER A 20 10.19 -23.72 1.17
CA SER A 20 9.29 -24.47 2.06
C SER A 20 8.59 -23.57 3.09
N SER A 21 9.13 -22.38 3.37
CA SER A 21 8.63 -21.44 4.38
C SER A 21 7.66 -20.38 3.81
N ILE A 22 6.88 -20.73 2.79
CA ILE A 22 5.91 -19.79 2.20
C ILE A 22 4.80 -19.50 3.23
N ASP A 23 4.62 -18.23 3.62
CA ASP A 23 3.43 -17.79 4.35
C ASP A 23 2.22 -17.75 3.41
N PRO A 24 1.24 -18.66 3.57
CA PRO A 24 0.10 -18.73 2.66
C PRO A 24 -0.79 -17.48 2.73
N LYS A 25 -0.88 -16.83 3.90
CA LYS A 25 -1.69 -15.62 4.09
C LYS A 25 -1.07 -14.45 3.33
N ARG A 26 0.25 -14.24 3.50
CA ARG A 26 0.98 -13.21 2.75
C ARG A 26 0.95 -13.46 1.25
N HIS A 27 1.15 -14.70 0.81
CA HIS A 27 1.07 -15.05 -0.60
C HIS A 27 -0.33 -14.74 -1.18
N GLN A 28 -1.41 -15.17 -0.52
CA GLN A 28 -2.76 -14.88 -0.98
C GLN A 28 -3.07 -13.38 -0.98
N LEU A 29 -2.61 -12.65 0.03
CA LEU A 29 -2.72 -11.20 0.12
C LEU A 29 -2.06 -10.52 -1.10
N VAL A 30 -0.81 -10.86 -1.41
CA VAL A 30 -0.07 -10.28 -2.54
C VAL A 30 -0.77 -10.59 -3.86
N LYS A 31 -1.27 -11.83 -4.06
CA LYS A 31 -2.05 -12.16 -5.26
C LYS A 31 -3.29 -11.28 -5.40
N ARG A 32 -4.06 -11.07 -4.33
CA ARG A 32 -5.24 -10.20 -4.33
C ARG A 32 -4.88 -8.76 -4.68
N LEU A 33 -3.80 -8.22 -4.09
CA LEU A 33 -3.30 -6.87 -4.40
C LEU A 33 -2.91 -6.73 -5.88
N LEU A 34 -2.22 -7.72 -6.45
CA LEU A 34 -1.87 -7.71 -7.87
C LEU A 34 -3.10 -7.82 -8.78
N THR A 35 -4.10 -8.60 -8.40
CA THR A 35 -5.38 -8.67 -9.11
C THR A 35 -6.08 -7.31 -9.14
N VAL A 36 -6.20 -6.64 -7.99
CA VAL A 36 -6.78 -5.29 -7.90
C VAL A 36 -5.99 -4.30 -8.73
N ARG A 37 -4.65 -4.30 -8.63
CA ARG A 37 -3.79 -3.41 -9.44
C ARG A 37 -4.04 -3.61 -10.94
N LYS A 38 -4.14 -4.85 -11.40
CA LYS A 38 -4.38 -5.17 -12.81
C LYS A 38 -5.77 -4.72 -13.29
N ALA A 39 -6.79 -4.80 -12.43
CA ALA A 39 -8.15 -4.41 -12.76
C ALA A 39 -8.37 -2.89 -12.70
N GLU A 40 -7.92 -2.24 -11.62
CA GLU A 40 -8.32 -0.87 -11.30
C GLU A 40 -7.30 0.19 -11.71
N ILE A 41 -6.00 -0.13 -11.69
CA ILE A 41 -4.93 0.86 -11.84
C ILE A 41 -4.28 0.77 -13.22
N VAL A 42 -3.83 -0.43 -13.62
CA VAL A 42 -3.06 -0.65 -14.86
C VAL A 42 -3.76 -0.10 -16.11
N PRO A 43 -5.08 -0.26 -16.32
CA PRO A 43 -5.75 0.23 -17.53
C PRO A 43 -5.69 1.76 -17.71
N ARG A 44 -5.44 2.51 -16.61
CA ARG A 44 -5.50 3.97 -16.57
C ARG A 44 -4.13 4.61 -16.30
N LEU A 45 -3.06 3.81 -16.31
CA LEU A 45 -1.73 4.20 -15.83
C LEU A 45 -0.90 5.01 -16.83
N SER A 46 -1.21 4.92 -18.13
CA SER A 46 -0.37 5.43 -19.24
C SER A 46 -0.04 6.93 -19.17
N ALA A 47 -0.86 7.72 -18.49
CA ALA A 47 -0.66 9.15 -18.25
C ALA A 47 -0.90 9.52 -16.78
N ALA A 48 -0.69 8.58 -15.86
CA ALA A 48 -0.83 8.87 -14.44
C ALA A 48 0.22 9.89 -13.98
N SER A 49 -0.22 10.92 -13.28
CA SER A 49 0.63 11.95 -12.70
C SER A 49 0.48 11.98 -11.19
N PHE A 50 1.59 12.25 -10.51
CA PHE A 50 1.56 12.53 -9.08
C PHE A 50 0.89 13.88 -8.83
N GLY A 51 0.03 13.94 -7.82
CA GLY A 51 -0.58 15.17 -7.33
C GLY A 51 0.15 15.67 -6.10
N GLN A 52 -0.20 15.12 -4.93
CA GLN A 52 0.34 15.55 -3.64
C GLN A 52 0.43 14.38 -2.67
N ALA A 53 1.27 14.55 -1.64
CA ALA A 53 1.33 13.65 -0.50
C ALA A 53 1.57 14.47 0.77
N GLU A 54 0.99 14.01 1.87
CA GLU A 54 1.10 14.65 3.18
C GLU A 54 1.29 13.57 4.25
N PHE A 55 2.23 13.80 5.16
CA PHE A 55 2.39 12.99 6.36
C PHE A 55 2.09 13.85 7.57
N ARG A 56 1.09 13.44 8.36
CA ARG A 56 0.65 14.16 9.55
C ARG A 56 1.41 13.69 10.79
N PRO A 57 1.57 14.54 11.82
CA PRO A 57 2.22 14.16 13.08
C PRO A 57 1.57 12.99 13.82
N ASP A 58 0.29 12.70 13.56
CA ASP A 58 -0.42 11.56 14.13
C ASP A 58 -0.16 10.22 13.40
N GLY A 59 0.69 10.23 12.36
CA GLY A 59 1.09 9.03 11.63
C GLY A 59 0.24 8.71 10.40
N LEU A 60 -0.69 9.60 10.02
CA LEU A 60 -1.47 9.44 8.80
C LEU A 60 -0.67 9.92 7.57
N LEU A 61 -0.39 8.99 6.65
CA LEU A 61 0.09 9.28 5.30
C LEU A 61 -1.10 9.37 4.34
N THR A 62 -1.19 10.46 3.59
CA THR A 62 -2.10 10.56 2.45
C THR A 62 -1.32 10.83 1.17
N ALA A 63 -1.81 10.32 0.05
CA ALA A 63 -1.22 10.59 -1.25
C ALA A 63 -2.28 10.53 -2.34
N ARG A 64 -2.04 11.27 -3.43
CA ARG A 64 -2.96 11.35 -4.56
C ARG A 64 -2.24 11.40 -5.89
N TRP A 65 -2.86 10.74 -6.87
CA TRP A 65 -2.50 10.77 -8.28
C TRP A 65 -3.72 11.10 -9.13
N THR A 66 -3.48 11.66 -10.31
CA THR A 66 -4.49 11.77 -11.37
C THR A 66 -4.17 10.74 -12.45
N LEU A 67 -5.10 9.85 -12.76
CA LEU A 67 -4.95 8.82 -13.78
C LEU A 67 -5.29 9.36 -15.18
N ALA A 68 -5.03 8.56 -16.22
CA ALA A 68 -5.18 8.97 -17.62
C ALA A 68 -6.60 9.41 -18.00
N ASP A 69 -7.63 8.85 -17.35
CA ASP A 69 -9.04 9.19 -17.53
C ASP A 69 -9.50 10.36 -16.64
N ARG A 70 -8.56 11.05 -15.97
CA ARG A 70 -8.77 12.09 -14.95
C ARG A 70 -9.33 11.58 -13.62
N THR A 71 -9.47 10.27 -13.43
CA THR A 71 -9.81 9.68 -12.13
C THR A 71 -8.75 10.03 -11.10
N ALA A 72 -9.15 10.46 -9.91
CA ALA A 72 -8.25 10.60 -8.77
C ALA A 72 -8.03 9.23 -8.11
N LEU A 73 -6.78 8.80 -7.99
CA LEU A 73 -6.37 7.66 -7.17
C LEU A 73 -5.84 8.20 -5.84
N MET A 74 -6.39 7.75 -4.72
CA MET A 74 -6.09 8.29 -3.39
C MET A 74 -5.70 7.18 -2.43
N LEU A 75 -4.70 7.46 -1.59
CA LEU A 75 -4.22 6.61 -0.50
C LEU A 75 -4.43 7.33 0.83
N SER A 76 -4.87 6.59 1.84
CA SER A 76 -4.79 6.94 3.26
C SER A 76 -4.21 5.75 4.02
N ALA A 77 -3.02 5.91 4.61
CA ALA A 77 -2.34 4.87 5.38
C ALA A 77 -2.06 5.35 6.79
N ASN A 78 -2.54 4.61 7.79
CA ASN A 78 -2.20 4.84 9.18
C ASN A 78 -0.92 4.05 9.50
N LEU A 79 0.16 4.77 9.77
CA LEU A 79 1.49 4.23 10.10
C LEU A 79 1.79 4.38 11.60
N SER A 80 0.76 4.32 12.44
CA SER A 80 0.84 4.43 13.90
C SER A 80 0.12 3.28 14.60
N ASP A 81 0.33 3.18 15.91
CA ASP A 81 -0.36 2.26 16.81
C ASP A 81 -1.73 2.78 17.30
N SER A 82 -2.14 3.99 16.90
CA SER A 82 -3.40 4.61 17.31
C SER A 82 -4.47 4.49 16.23
N ILE A 83 -5.75 4.55 16.61
CA ILE A 83 -6.84 4.73 15.65
C ILE A 83 -6.86 6.20 15.19
N ILE A 84 -6.89 6.44 13.89
CA ILE A 84 -6.94 7.78 13.31
C ILE A 84 -8.27 8.00 12.60
N ARG A 85 -8.93 9.14 12.86
CA ARG A 85 -10.14 9.53 12.13
C ARG A 85 -9.78 9.97 10.70
N LEU A 86 -10.41 9.34 9.73
CA LEU A 86 -10.29 9.65 8.31
C LEU A 86 -11.43 10.58 7.87
N ALA A 87 -11.16 11.39 6.84
CA ALA A 87 -12.24 11.98 6.06
C ALA A 87 -13.06 10.89 5.35
N ALA A 88 -14.32 11.21 5.05
CA ALA A 88 -15.16 10.38 4.19
C ALA A 88 -14.41 10.06 2.88
N PRO A 89 -14.41 8.80 2.42
CA PRO A 89 -13.72 8.45 1.19
C PRO A 89 -14.33 9.20 0.00
N ARG A 90 -13.47 9.80 -0.81
CA ARG A 90 -13.84 10.25 -2.16
C ARG A 90 -13.67 9.09 -3.14
N GLY A 91 -14.62 8.93 -4.05
CA GLY A 91 -14.64 7.80 -4.98
C GLY A 91 -15.03 6.47 -4.31
N HIS A 92 -14.88 5.38 -5.05
CA HIS A 92 -15.13 4.02 -4.56
C HIS A 92 -13.86 3.40 -3.99
N ILE A 93 -14.01 2.50 -3.05
CA ILE A 93 -12.89 1.79 -2.42
C ILE A 93 -12.42 0.67 -3.34
N ILE A 94 -11.13 0.67 -3.67
CA ILE A 94 -10.47 -0.41 -4.41
C ILE A 94 -9.69 -1.36 -3.49
N TRP A 95 -9.31 -0.90 -2.29
CA TRP A 95 -8.68 -1.71 -1.26
C TRP A 95 -8.84 -1.11 0.15
N GLY A 96 -8.96 -1.97 1.16
CA GLY A 96 -9.06 -1.57 2.57
C GLY A 96 -10.49 -1.51 3.11
N GLU A 97 -10.63 -1.03 4.34
CA GLU A 97 -11.93 -0.94 5.02
C GLU A 97 -12.70 0.33 4.63
N ASN A 98 -14.02 0.21 4.46
CA ASN A 98 -14.92 1.34 4.32
C ASN A 98 -15.32 1.88 5.70
N SER A 99 -14.41 2.62 6.33
CA SER A 99 -14.61 3.22 7.64
C SER A 99 -14.10 4.66 7.65
N ASP A 100 -14.69 5.47 8.53
CA ASP A 100 -14.19 6.79 8.93
C ASP A 100 -13.04 6.69 9.96
N GLN A 101 -12.60 5.47 10.29
CA GLN A 101 -11.48 5.19 11.17
C GLN A 101 -10.44 4.30 10.48
N ALA A 102 -9.19 4.74 10.49
CA ALA A 102 -8.05 3.91 10.14
C ALA A 102 -7.56 3.18 11.38
N LYS A 103 -7.69 1.85 11.40
CA LYS A 103 -7.04 1.00 12.41
C LYS A 103 -5.51 1.16 12.36
N PRO A 104 -4.79 0.82 13.44
CA PRO A 104 -3.34 0.76 13.43
C PRO A 104 -2.81 -0.03 12.24
N TRP A 105 -1.76 0.48 11.59
CA TRP A 105 -1.09 -0.19 10.46
C TRP A 105 -2.01 -0.60 9.30
N SER A 106 -3.05 0.22 9.03
CA SER A 106 -4.01 -0.02 7.96
C SER A 106 -3.85 0.93 6.77
N VAL A 107 -4.37 0.52 5.61
CA VAL A 107 -4.37 1.33 4.38
C VAL A 107 -5.71 1.23 3.68
N ARG A 108 -6.18 2.37 3.16
CA ARG A 108 -7.35 2.50 2.28
C ARG A 108 -6.91 3.12 0.96
N TRP A 109 -7.33 2.51 -0.14
CA TRP A 109 -7.22 3.06 -1.48
C TRP A 109 -8.59 3.32 -2.07
N THR A 110 -8.77 4.50 -2.66
CA THR A 110 -9.99 4.85 -3.40
C THR A 110 -9.65 5.37 -4.79
N ALA A 111 -10.61 5.19 -5.70
CA ALA A 111 -10.55 5.73 -7.05
C ALA A 111 -11.89 6.42 -7.38
N GLY A 112 -11.85 7.62 -7.93
CA GLY A 112 -13.07 8.30 -8.38
C GLY A 112 -12.87 9.78 -8.65
N ASP A 113 -13.98 10.49 -8.77
CA ASP A 113 -13.97 11.94 -8.91
C ASP A 113 -13.53 12.61 -7.62
N ASP A 114 -13.03 13.83 -7.77
CA ASP A 114 -12.51 14.65 -6.69
C ASP A 114 -13.55 15.59 -6.05
#